data_AF-A0A7C1TKT4-F1
#
_entry.id   AF-A0A7C1TKT4-F1
#
_cell.length_a   1.000
_cell.length_b   1.000
_cell.length_c   1.000
_cell.angle_alpha   90.00
_cell.angle_beta   90.00
_cell.angle_gamma   90.00
#
_symmetry.space_group_name_H-M   'P 1'
#
loop_
_entity.id
_entity.type
_entity.pdbx_description
1 polymer ?
#
loop_
_entity_poly.entity_id
_entity_poly.type
_entity_poly.pdbx_seq_one_letter_code
_entity_poly.pdbx_strand_id
1 'polypeptide(L)'
;MSRLLPGPWRPCRYACAPVRRLSPPPVTHWNSSSARAKIGVSSSASTAASSPLLAKPRRPLVPLQSGPTPPPSPWYRHFWVWVVAGLPLVTIAAGVYTLFLAGEHPDALVVDDYYREGLAINRRLEREATARALAIRARLQLDLAQGTLALEPEHGFGRPRPTLVLSFIHPTLRERDREFVLHAESDSGIYHADGVNIGTGLWHIRLRASEADWQLDTTVTLSRRQTLMLSADDNRAPEAAAAD
;
A
#
# COMPACT_ATOMS: atom_id res chain seq x y z
N MET A 1 26.84 36.71 46.62
CA MET A 1 27.27 35.48 47.30
C MET A 1 25.97 34.86 47.84
N SER A 2 25.45 33.71 47.42
CA SER A 2 26.09 32.44 47.04
C SER A 2 25.20 31.65 46.07
N ARG A 3 25.88 30.86 45.24
CA ARG A 3 25.37 29.99 44.18
C ARG A 3 24.61 28.79 44.76
N LEU A 4 23.46 28.43 44.18
CA LEU A 4 22.85 27.11 44.33
C LEU A 4 23.44 26.18 43.25
N LEU A 5 24.21 25.19 43.69
CA LEU A 5 24.77 24.13 42.87
C LEU A 5 23.72 23.02 42.68
N PRO A 6 23.42 22.55 41.45
CA PRO A 6 22.72 21.28 41.27
C PRO A 6 23.69 20.12 41.53
N GLY A 7 23.23 19.15 42.33
CA GLY A 7 24.01 17.99 42.77
C GLY A 7 24.41 17.04 41.63
N PRO A 8 25.40 16.15 41.88
CA PRO A 8 25.95 15.27 40.86
C PRO A 8 24.98 14.14 40.50
N TRP A 9 24.85 13.91 39.20
CA TRP A 9 24.09 12.84 38.57
C TRP A 9 24.57 11.47 39.04
N ARG A 10 23.64 10.61 39.47
CA ARG A 10 23.92 9.20 39.76
C ARG A 10 24.12 8.45 38.43
N PRO A 11 25.20 7.70 38.22
CA PRO A 11 25.35 6.87 37.03
C PRO A 11 24.36 5.70 37.07
N CYS A 12 23.73 5.43 35.92
CA CYS A 12 22.81 4.32 35.72
C CYS A 12 23.47 2.98 36.09
N ARG A 13 22.77 2.22 36.93
CA ARG A 13 23.21 0.93 37.48
C ARG A 13 22.74 -0.27 36.64
N TYR A 14 22.50 -0.06 35.36
CA TYR A 14 22.09 -1.12 34.45
C TYR A 14 23.31 -1.56 33.64
N ALA A 15 23.94 -2.64 34.13
CA ALA A 15 24.92 -3.38 33.36
C ALA A 15 24.22 -3.94 32.11
N CYS A 16 24.58 -3.43 30.94
CA CYS A 16 24.19 -4.02 29.67
C CYS A 16 24.69 -5.47 29.62
N ALA A 17 23.76 -6.42 29.59
CA ALA A 17 24.09 -7.82 29.34
C ALA A 17 24.73 -7.95 27.94
N PRO A 18 25.84 -8.70 27.78
CA PRO A 18 26.48 -8.86 26.49
C PRO A 18 25.57 -9.66 25.54
N VAL A 19 25.25 -9.07 24.39
CA VAL A 19 24.52 -9.69 23.29
C VAL A 19 25.31 -10.91 22.78
N ARG A 20 24.80 -12.13 23.05
CA ARG A 20 25.32 -13.35 22.43
C ARG A 20 25.04 -13.30 20.93
N ARG A 21 26.10 -13.19 20.12
CA ARG A 21 26.02 -13.48 18.68
C ARG A 21 25.60 -14.94 18.51
N LEU A 22 24.40 -15.18 17.99
CA LEU A 22 24.04 -16.50 17.49
C LEU A 22 24.83 -16.77 16.21
N SER A 23 25.66 -17.81 16.23
CA SER A 23 26.33 -18.32 15.03
C SER A 23 25.29 -18.86 14.05
N PRO A 24 25.47 -18.65 12.73
CA PRO A 24 24.57 -19.23 11.73
C PRO A 24 24.71 -20.76 11.70
N PRO A 25 23.62 -21.49 11.41
CA PRO A 25 23.66 -22.94 11.26
C PRO A 25 24.48 -23.34 10.01
N PRO A 26 25.12 -24.52 10.02
CA PRO A 26 25.92 -24.98 8.89
C PRO A 26 25.03 -25.24 7.66
N VAL A 27 25.50 -24.77 6.50
CA VAL A 27 24.87 -24.97 5.19
C VAL A 27 25.06 -26.43 4.77
N THR A 28 23.99 -27.21 4.83
CA THR A 28 23.95 -28.57 4.30
C THR A 28 23.82 -28.51 2.78
N HIS A 29 24.88 -28.93 2.09
CA HIS A 29 24.90 -29.08 0.63
C HIS A 29 24.15 -30.37 0.26
N TRP A 30 23.12 -30.22 -0.58
CA TRP A 30 22.27 -31.31 -1.07
C TRP A 30 23.04 -32.15 -2.10
N ASN A 31 23.44 -33.37 -1.72
CA ASN A 31 24.06 -34.35 -2.61
C ASN A 31 22.96 -35.16 -3.32
N SER A 32 22.84 -34.99 -4.64
CA SER A 32 21.94 -35.77 -5.49
C SER A 32 22.56 -37.14 -5.83
N SER A 33 22.54 -38.08 -4.88
CA SER A 33 22.75 -39.50 -5.21
C SER A 33 21.46 -40.06 -5.82
N SER A 34 21.41 -40.10 -7.15
CA SER A 34 20.31 -40.69 -7.90
C SER A 34 20.20 -42.19 -7.58
N ALA A 35 19.28 -42.55 -6.69
CA ALA A 35 18.87 -43.93 -6.47
C ALA A 35 18.13 -44.43 -7.72
N ARG A 36 18.85 -45.13 -8.59
CA ARG A 36 18.31 -45.80 -9.78
C ARG A 36 17.46 -46.99 -9.32
N ALA A 37 16.16 -46.77 -9.18
CA ALA A 37 15.19 -47.85 -8.98
C ALA A 37 15.17 -48.74 -10.23
N LYS A 38 15.78 -49.93 -10.14
CA LYS A 38 15.64 -50.98 -11.15
C LYS A 38 14.22 -51.55 -11.03
N ILE A 39 13.34 -51.17 -11.96
CA ILE A 39 12.05 -51.83 -12.16
C ILE A 39 12.36 -53.21 -12.75
N GLY A 40 12.29 -54.24 -11.90
CA GLY A 40 12.37 -55.63 -12.34
C GLY A 40 11.09 -56.01 -13.06
N VAL A 41 11.19 -56.26 -14.37
CA VAL A 41 10.12 -56.89 -15.14
C VAL A 41 10.13 -58.38 -14.80
N SER A 42 9.16 -58.84 -14.01
CA SER A 42 8.89 -60.26 -13.83
C SER A 42 8.09 -60.76 -15.04
N SER A 43 8.79 -61.41 -15.98
CA SER A 43 8.17 -62.20 -17.03
C SER A 43 7.63 -63.50 -16.41
N SER A 44 6.33 -63.58 -16.16
CA SER A 44 5.68 -64.85 -15.82
C SER A 44 5.56 -65.70 -17.09
N ALA A 45 6.44 -66.70 -17.21
CA ALA A 45 6.29 -67.78 -18.18
C ALA A 45 5.03 -68.59 -17.83
N SER A 46 3.98 -68.44 -18.63
CA SER A 46 2.77 -69.25 -18.54
C SER A 46 3.07 -70.64 -19.10
N THR A 47 3.30 -71.62 -18.22
CA THR A 47 3.43 -73.03 -18.58
C THR A 47 2.13 -73.53 -19.21
N ALA A 48 2.21 -73.91 -20.48
CA ALA A 48 1.12 -74.54 -21.22
C ALA A 48 0.84 -75.94 -20.67
N ALA A 49 -0.32 -76.12 -20.02
CA ALA A 49 -0.87 -77.43 -19.71
C ALA A 49 -1.69 -77.92 -20.90
N SER A 50 -1.10 -78.79 -21.71
CA SER A 50 -1.76 -79.48 -22.82
C SER A 50 -2.82 -80.44 -22.29
N SER A 51 -4.10 -80.06 -22.41
CA SER A 51 -5.23 -80.97 -22.18
C SER A 51 -5.67 -81.58 -23.52
N PRO A 52 -5.73 -82.93 -23.67
CA PRO A 52 -6.17 -83.56 -24.89
C PRO A 52 -7.62 -84.02 -24.73
N LEU A 53 -8.64 -83.25 -25.17
CA LEU A 53 -10.00 -83.78 -25.26
C LEU A 53 -10.80 -83.20 -26.43
N LEU A 54 -11.20 -84.13 -27.30
CA LEU A 54 -12.45 -84.17 -28.06
C LEU A 54 -12.72 -83.04 -29.07
N ALA A 55 -12.39 -83.32 -30.34
CA ALA A 55 -12.77 -82.49 -31.49
C ALA A 55 -14.31 -82.38 -31.59
N LYS A 56 -14.84 -81.22 -31.18
CA LYS A 56 -16.25 -80.84 -31.33
C LYS A 56 -16.55 -80.54 -32.82
N PRO A 57 -17.59 -81.11 -33.44
CA PRO A 57 -17.88 -80.86 -34.85
C PRO A 57 -18.24 -79.38 -35.07
N ARG A 58 -17.57 -78.73 -36.03
CA ARG A 58 -17.84 -77.35 -36.42
C ARG A 58 -19.20 -77.29 -37.12
N ARG A 59 -20.19 -76.63 -36.50
CA ARG A 59 -21.44 -76.27 -37.18
C ARG A 59 -21.13 -75.24 -38.29
N PRO A 60 -21.76 -75.33 -39.47
CA PRO A 60 -21.64 -74.27 -40.48
C PRO A 60 -22.20 -72.96 -39.90
N LEU A 61 -21.41 -71.89 -40.01
CA LEU A 61 -21.81 -70.55 -39.59
C LEU A 61 -22.85 -70.02 -40.58
N VAL A 62 -24.09 -69.86 -40.12
CA VAL A 62 -25.09 -69.05 -40.83
C VAL A 62 -24.61 -67.60 -40.76
N PRO A 63 -24.43 -66.89 -41.89
CA PRO A 63 -24.14 -65.47 -41.84
C PRO A 63 -25.36 -64.75 -41.26
N LEU A 64 -25.17 -64.09 -40.12
CA LEU A 64 -26.17 -63.19 -39.55
C LEU A 64 -26.35 -62.03 -40.53
N GLN A 65 -27.51 -61.95 -41.19
CA GLN A 65 -27.86 -60.74 -41.92
C GLN A 65 -28.05 -59.60 -40.91
N SER A 66 -27.19 -58.59 -40.96
CA SER A 66 -27.37 -57.34 -40.22
C SER A 66 -28.47 -56.52 -40.90
N GLY A 67 -29.61 -56.36 -40.24
CA GLY A 67 -30.67 -55.46 -40.70
C GLY A 67 -30.20 -53.99 -40.76
N PRO A 68 -30.96 -53.11 -41.43
CA PRO A 68 -30.61 -51.68 -41.52
C PRO A 68 -30.50 -51.07 -40.12
N THR A 69 -29.32 -50.53 -39.77
CA THR A 69 -29.14 -49.79 -38.53
C THR A 69 -29.82 -48.44 -38.64
N PRO A 70 -30.63 -48.02 -37.64
CA PRO A 70 -31.18 -46.67 -37.62
C PRO A 70 -30.04 -45.64 -37.59
N PRO A 71 -30.21 -44.47 -38.25
CA PRO A 71 -29.18 -43.45 -38.27
C PRO A 71 -28.87 -42.99 -36.84
N PRO A 72 -27.58 -42.80 -36.49
CA PRO A 72 -27.19 -42.40 -35.15
C PRO A 72 -27.80 -41.04 -34.78
N SER A 73 -28.19 -40.91 -33.51
CA SER A 73 -28.66 -39.64 -32.94
C SER A 73 -27.60 -38.55 -33.14
N PRO A 74 -27.99 -37.32 -33.53
CA PRO A 74 -27.04 -36.24 -33.76
C PRO A 74 -26.30 -35.87 -32.47
N TRP A 75 -24.98 -35.76 -32.58
CA TRP A 75 -24.04 -35.61 -31.45
C TRP A 75 -24.33 -34.41 -30.54
N TYR A 76 -24.81 -33.29 -31.09
CA TYR A 76 -25.09 -32.05 -30.35
C TYR A 76 -26.25 -32.16 -29.33
N ARG A 77 -27.05 -33.24 -29.37
CA ARG A 77 -28.18 -33.45 -28.44
C ARG A 77 -27.75 -34.04 -27.09
N HIS A 78 -26.50 -34.47 -26.95
CA HIS A 78 -26.01 -35.07 -25.72
C HIS A 78 -25.54 -33.98 -24.75
N PHE A 79 -26.13 -33.92 -23.55
CA PHE A 79 -25.80 -32.95 -22.50
C PHE A 79 -24.29 -32.90 -22.19
N TRP A 80 -23.63 -34.06 -22.18
CA TRP A 80 -22.20 -34.18 -21.89
C TRP A 80 -21.29 -33.40 -22.84
N VAL A 81 -21.68 -33.23 -24.11
CA VAL A 81 -20.92 -32.45 -25.09
C VAL A 81 -20.82 -30.99 -24.65
N TRP A 82 -21.92 -30.43 -24.17
CA TRP A 82 -21.98 -29.05 -23.69
C TRP A 82 -21.29 -28.86 -22.34
N VAL A 83 -21.26 -29.87 -21.48
CA VAL A 83 -20.49 -29.81 -20.22
C VAL A 83 -18.99 -29.77 -20.49
N VAL A 84 -18.50 -30.65 -21.36
CA VAL A 84 -17.08 -30.70 -21.74
C VAL A 84 -16.65 -29.45 -22.50
N ALA A 85 -17.51 -28.92 -23.37
CA ALA A 85 -17.24 -27.65 -24.08
C ALA A 85 -17.42 -26.41 -23.19
N GLY A 86 -18.30 -26.47 -22.20
CA GLY A 86 -18.59 -25.36 -21.28
C GLY A 86 -17.46 -25.12 -20.28
N LEU A 87 -16.81 -26.17 -19.81
CA LEU A 87 -15.70 -26.06 -18.85
C LEU A 87 -14.56 -25.13 -19.32
N PRO A 88 -13.99 -25.29 -20.53
CA PRO A 88 -12.97 -24.36 -21.03
C PRO A 88 -13.53 -22.98 -21.37
N LEU A 89 -14.80 -22.86 -21.73
CA LEU A 89 -15.41 -21.55 -21.98
C LEU A 89 -15.52 -20.74 -20.69
N VAL A 90 -15.91 -21.38 -19.59
CA VAL A 90 -16.00 -20.76 -18.27
C VAL A 90 -14.62 -20.33 -17.75
N THR A 91 -13.57 -21.11 -17.97
CA THR A 91 -12.21 -20.71 -17.54
C THR A 91 -11.70 -19.50 -18.31
N ILE A 92 -11.93 -19.43 -19.63
CA ILE A 92 -11.60 -18.25 -20.43
C ILE A 92 -12.39 -17.04 -19.95
N ALA A 93 -13.70 -17.18 -19.75
CA ALA A 93 -14.56 -16.10 -19.26
C ALA A 93 -14.13 -15.59 -17.88
N ALA A 94 -13.80 -16.49 -16.94
CA ALA A 94 -13.29 -16.13 -15.62
C ALA A 94 -11.94 -15.41 -15.71
N GLY A 95 -11.04 -15.85 -16.60
CA GLY A 95 -9.76 -15.19 -16.85
C GLY A 95 -9.93 -13.77 -17.40
N VAL A 96 -10.81 -13.61 -18.40
CA VAL A 96 -11.16 -12.29 -18.97
C VAL A 96 -11.82 -11.40 -17.93
N TYR A 97 -12.73 -11.94 -17.11
CA TYR A 97 -13.37 -11.19 -16.02
C TYR A 97 -12.34 -10.74 -14.97
N THR A 98 -11.39 -11.60 -14.63
CA THR A 98 -10.28 -11.24 -13.72
C THR A 98 -9.40 -10.15 -14.32
N LEU A 99 -9.09 -10.24 -15.62
CA LEU A 99 -8.35 -9.20 -16.36
C LEU A 99 -9.11 -7.88 -16.41
N PHE A 100 -10.43 -7.93 -16.56
CA PHE A 100 -11.29 -6.75 -16.52
C PHE A 100 -11.22 -6.07 -15.15
N LEU A 101 -11.37 -6.83 -14.06
CA LEU A 101 -11.20 -6.31 -12.69
C LEU A 101 -9.80 -5.73 -12.43
N ALA A 102 -8.76 -6.36 -12.98
CA ALA A 102 -7.39 -5.87 -12.86
C ALA A 102 -7.15 -4.57 -13.66
N GLY A 103 -7.90 -4.35 -14.73
CA GLY A 103 -7.84 -3.11 -15.52
C GLY A 103 -8.63 -1.95 -14.93
N GLU A 104 -9.73 -2.23 -14.22
CA GLU A 104 -10.57 -1.22 -13.56
C GLU A 104 -9.83 -0.53 -12.38
N HIS A 105 -8.83 -1.20 -11.80
CA HIS A 105 -7.99 -0.70 -10.72
C HIS A 105 -6.52 -0.70 -11.15
N PRO A 106 -6.03 0.36 -11.81
CA PRO A 106 -4.61 0.50 -12.07
C PRO A 106 -3.88 0.60 -10.73
N ASP A 107 -3.29 -0.51 -10.28
CA ASP A 107 -2.26 -0.48 -9.25
C ASP A 107 -1.10 0.34 -9.81
N ALA A 108 -0.94 1.55 -9.30
CA ALA A 108 0.18 2.42 -9.64
C ALA A 108 1.47 1.61 -9.52
N LEU A 109 2.16 1.41 -10.63
CA LEU A 109 3.35 0.57 -10.72
C LEU A 109 4.41 1.10 -9.75
N VAL A 110 4.53 0.42 -8.60
CA VAL A 110 5.19 0.79 -7.33
C VAL A 110 6.68 1.19 -7.41
N VAL A 111 7.31 1.24 -8.59
CA VAL A 111 8.75 1.49 -8.70
C VAL A 111 9.08 2.97 -8.94
N ASP A 112 8.34 3.64 -9.83
CA ASP A 112 8.64 5.04 -10.17
C ASP A 112 8.13 6.01 -9.09
N ASP A 113 6.97 5.73 -8.51
CA ASP A 113 6.38 6.58 -7.47
C ASP A 113 7.12 6.45 -6.14
N TYR A 114 7.59 5.25 -5.75
CA TYR A 114 8.33 5.08 -4.48
C TYR A 114 9.70 5.77 -4.48
N TYR A 115 10.41 5.76 -5.62
CA TYR A 115 11.69 6.49 -5.73
C TYR A 115 11.46 8.00 -5.72
N ARG A 116 10.38 8.46 -6.37
CA ARG A 116 9.96 9.87 -6.34
C ARG A 116 9.49 10.30 -4.94
N GLU A 117 8.86 9.41 -4.19
CA GLU A 117 8.44 9.63 -2.80
C GLU A 117 9.66 9.85 -1.88
N GLY A 118 10.71 9.04 -2.02
CA GLY A 118 11.96 9.23 -1.27
C GLY A 118 12.62 10.60 -1.54
N LEU A 119 12.64 11.04 -2.80
CA LEU A 119 13.15 12.38 -3.16
C LEU A 119 12.24 13.51 -2.67
N ALA A 120 10.91 13.30 -2.70
CA ALA A 120 9.93 14.28 -2.23
C ALA A 120 10.03 14.52 -0.71
N ILE A 121 10.37 13.50 0.07
CA ILE A 121 10.63 13.64 1.51
C ILE A 121 11.84 14.54 1.75
N ASN A 122 12.97 14.32 1.06
CA ASN A 122 14.16 15.15 1.24
C ASN A 122 13.86 16.63 0.95
N ARG A 123 13.16 16.91 -0.15
CA ARG A 123 12.72 18.28 -0.48
C ARG A 123 11.80 18.89 0.56
N ARG A 124 10.93 18.08 1.18
CA ARG A 124 10.06 18.54 2.27
C ARG A 124 10.87 18.88 3.52
N LEU A 125 11.81 18.01 3.91
CA LEU A 125 12.68 18.24 5.06
C LEU A 125 13.56 19.49 4.88
N GLU A 126 14.05 19.73 3.66
CA GLU A 126 14.77 20.95 3.29
C GLU A 126 13.89 22.20 3.47
N ARG A 127 12.64 22.18 3.01
CA ARG A 127 11.68 23.30 3.20
C ARG A 127 11.33 23.56 4.65
N GLU A 128 11.16 22.51 5.44
CA GLU A 128 10.93 22.62 6.89
C GLU A 128 12.19 23.16 7.60
N ALA A 129 13.39 22.78 7.17
CA ALA A 129 14.63 23.34 7.67
C ALA A 129 14.77 24.83 7.33
N THR A 130 14.40 25.23 6.11
CA THR A 130 14.36 26.64 5.70
C THR A 130 13.35 27.43 6.53
N ALA A 131 12.16 26.86 6.80
CA ALA A 131 11.17 27.50 7.68
C ALA A 131 11.74 27.73 9.10
N ARG A 132 12.52 26.77 9.62
CA ARG A 132 13.20 26.92 10.91
C ARG A 132 14.30 27.97 10.88
N ALA A 133 15.13 27.97 9.83
CA ALA A 133 16.18 28.97 9.65
C ALA A 133 15.62 30.40 9.56
N LEU A 134 14.43 30.57 8.98
CA LEU A 134 13.71 31.83 8.90
C LEU A 134 12.87 32.15 10.15
N ALA A 135 12.82 31.25 11.13
CA ALA A 135 11.98 31.34 12.33
C ALA A 135 10.52 31.72 12.00
N ILE A 136 9.93 31.06 11.00
CA ILE A 136 8.57 31.36 10.55
C ILE A 136 7.59 31.13 11.71
N ARG A 137 6.83 32.19 12.05
CA ARG A 137 5.77 32.15 13.07
C ARG A 137 4.54 32.93 12.63
N ALA A 138 3.37 32.29 12.66
CA ALA A 138 2.11 32.91 12.32
C ALA A 138 1.00 32.49 13.29
N ARG A 139 0.05 33.39 13.54
CA ARG A 139 -1.18 33.11 14.27
C ARG A 139 -2.30 32.86 13.26
N LEU A 140 -2.83 31.65 13.24
CA LEU A 140 -3.96 31.24 12.41
C LEU A 140 -5.24 31.32 13.22
N GLN A 141 -6.18 32.16 12.83
CA GLN A 141 -7.52 32.25 13.38
C GLN A 141 -8.49 31.58 12.42
N LEU A 142 -9.20 30.56 12.90
CA LEU A 142 -10.12 29.77 12.11
C LEU A 142 -11.53 29.86 12.68
N ASP A 143 -12.48 30.32 11.86
CA ASP A 143 -13.91 30.27 12.15
C ASP A 143 -14.62 29.40 11.12
N LEU A 144 -14.85 28.13 11.48
CA LEU A 144 -15.54 27.17 10.63
C LEU A 144 -17.06 27.42 10.56
N ALA A 145 -17.63 28.18 11.49
CA ALA A 145 -19.06 28.52 11.43
C ALA A 145 -19.34 29.59 10.37
N GLN A 146 -18.43 30.56 10.24
CA GLN A 146 -18.50 31.63 9.23
C GLN A 146 -17.74 31.28 7.94
N GLY A 147 -16.88 30.26 8.00
CA GLY A 147 -16.03 29.86 6.88
C GLY A 147 -14.93 30.88 6.60
N THR A 148 -14.47 31.58 7.63
CA THR A 148 -13.46 32.64 7.54
C THR A 148 -12.16 32.17 8.16
N LEU A 149 -11.06 32.50 7.50
CA LEU A 149 -9.72 32.17 7.94
C LEU A 149 -8.84 33.41 7.82
N ALA A 150 -8.20 33.76 8.92
CA ALA A 150 -7.24 34.85 8.99
C ALA A 150 -5.89 34.30 9.48
N LEU A 151 -4.82 34.63 8.78
CA LEU A 151 -3.47 34.28 9.17
C LEU A 151 -2.66 35.56 9.36
N GLU A 152 -2.25 35.78 10.60
CA GLU A 152 -1.46 36.92 11.01
C GLU A 152 0.02 36.50 11.10
N PRO A 153 0.88 37.00 10.19
CA PRO A 153 2.30 36.67 10.19
C PRO A 153 3.04 37.46 11.27
N GLU A 154 3.69 36.77 12.23
CA GLU A 154 4.50 37.42 13.27
C GLU A 154 5.95 37.64 12.78
N HIS A 155 6.64 36.58 12.37
CA HIS A 155 8.06 36.63 12.00
C HIS A 155 8.41 35.71 10.83
N GLY A 156 9.46 36.08 10.08
CA GLY A 156 10.09 35.25 9.05
C GLY A 156 9.49 35.33 7.65
N PHE A 157 8.41 36.11 7.44
CA PHE A 157 7.66 36.12 6.17
C PHE A 157 8.27 36.92 5.00
N GLY A 158 9.49 37.45 5.14
CA GLY A 158 10.18 38.20 4.07
C GLY A 158 9.44 39.46 3.60
N ARG A 159 10.11 40.26 2.74
CA ARG A 159 9.49 41.33 1.96
C ARG A 159 10.06 41.24 0.54
N PRO A 160 9.25 41.17 -0.53
CA PRO A 160 7.78 41.21 -0.57
C PRO A 160 7.12 40.00 0.12
N ARG A 161 5.88 40.19 0.59
CA ARG A 161 5.08 39.13 1.24
C ARG A 161 4.65 38.12 0.17
N PRO A 162 5.05 36.84 0.27
CA PRO A 162 4.71 35.85 -0.75
C PRO A 162 3.24 35.44 -0.65
N THR A 163 2.64 35.01 -1.77
CA THR A 163 1.32 34.36 -1.72
C THR A 163 1.45 33.05 -0.95
N LEU A 164 0.61 32.86 0.06
CA LEU A 164 0.62 31.68 0.90
C LEU A 164 -0.44 30.68 0.42
N VAL A 165 -0.17 29.41 0.63
CA VAL A 165 -1.08 28.33 0.29
C VAL A 165 -1.25 27.47 1.53
N LEU A 166 -2.49 27.34 1.98
CA LEU A 166 -2.86 26.58 3.16
C LEU A 166 -3.66 25.35 2.73
N SER A 167 -3.07 24.18 2.92
CA SER A 167 -3.69 22.90 2.60
C SER A 167 -4.14 22.21 3.90
N PHE A 168 -5.38 21.76 3.92
CA PHE A 168 -5.95 20.92 4.97
C PHE A 168 -6.05 19.50 4.42
N ILE A 169 -5.28 18.61 5.02
CA ILE A 169 -5.14 17.22 4.58
C ILE A 169 -5.84 16.34 5.63
N HIS A 170 -6.83 15.58 5.19
CA HIS A 170 -7.55 14.63 6.02
C HIS A 170 -6.71 13.35 6.19
N PRO A 171 -6.65 12.75 7.39
CA PRO A 171 -5.77 11.59 7.63
C PRO A 171 -6.15 10.34 6.81
N THR A 172 -7.43 10.20 6.42
CA THR A 172 -7.94 8.97 5.79
C THR A 172 -8.60 9.16 4.43
N LEU A 173 -8.99 10.38 4.04
CA LEU A 173 -9.86 10.61 2.89
C LEU A 173 -9.31 11.74 2.03
N ARG A 174 -8.56 11.39 0.98
CA ARG A 174 -7.98 12.38 0.05
C ARG A 174 -9.02 13.29 -0.61
N GLU A 175 -10.24 12.80 -0.80
CA GLU A 175 -11.37 13.58 -1.35
C GLU A 175 -11.80 14.76 -0.48
N ARG A 176 -11.43 14.74 0.82
CA ARG A 176 -11.75 15.82 1.76
C ARG A 176 -10.62 16.82 1.90
N ASP A 177 -9.50 16.60 1.20
CA ASP A 177 -8.38 17.51 1.21
C ASP A 177 -8.81 18.81 0.53
N ARG A 178 -8.56 19.94 1.18
CA ARG A 178 -8.92 21.27 0.69
C ARG A 178 -7.71 22.17 0.72
N GLU A 179 -7.56 22.98 -0.31
CA GLU A 179 -6.47 23.93 -0.44
C GLU A 179 -7.03 25.34 -0.61
N PHE A 180 -6.47 26.28 0.15
CA PHE A 180 -6.88 27.67 0.16
C PHE A 180 -5.67 28.54 -0.15
N VAL A 181 -5.81 29.39 -1.15
CA VAL A 181 -4.80 30.41 -1.47
C VAL A 181 -5.08 31.63 -0.62
N LEU A 182 -4.05 32.09 0.07
CA LEU A 182 -4.06 33.18 1.02
C LEU A 182 -3.36 34.38 0.41
N HIS A 183 -4.13 35.46 0.21
CA HIS A 183 -3.61 36.72 -0.28
C HIS A 183 -3.33 37.67 0.88
N ALA A 184 -2.17 38.32 0.86
CA ALA A 184 -1.85 39.35 1.83
C ALA A 184 -2.73 40.57 1.58
N GLU A 185 -3.45 41.01 2.60
CA GLU A 185 -4.16 42.28 2.56
C GLU A 185 -3.16 43.43 2.53
N SER A 186 -3.40 44.40 1.64
CA SER A 186 -2.40 45.41 1.27
C SER A 186 -2.04 46.39 2.40
N ASP A 187 -2.90 46.56 3.40
CA ASP A 187 -2.74 47.55 4.47
C ASP A 187 -2.32 46.92 5.82
N SER A 188 -2.94 45.79 6.18
CA SER A 188 -2.69 45.08 7.45
C SER A 188 -1.55 44.05 7.34
N GLY A 189 -1.30 43.52 6.14
CA GLY A 189 -0.38 42.40 5.93
C GLY A 189 -0.87 41.08 6.52
N ILE A 190 -2.14 41.01 6.94
CA ILE A 190 -2.84 39.80 7.35
C ILE A 190 -3.29 39.06 6.09
N TYR A 191 -3.21 37.74 6.10
CA TYR A 191 -3.71 36.93 5.01
C TYR A 191 -5.13 36.47 5.30
N HIS A 192 -6.04 36.63 4.34
CA HIS A 192 -7.42 36.21 4.49
C HIS A 192 -7.82 35.20 3.40
N ALA A 193 -8.67 34.26 3.79
CA ALA A 193 -9.37 33.36 2.88
C ALA A 193 -10.82 33.18 3.35
N ASP A 194 -11.74 33.26 2.39
CA ASP A 194 -13.17 33.06 2.60
C ASP A 194 -13.63 31.73 2.00
N GLY A 195 -14.81 31.26 2.43
CA GLY A 195 -15.41 30.03 1.89
C GLY A 195 -14.76 28.76 2.43
N VAL A 196 -14.14 28.82 3.61
CA VAL A 196 -13.50 27.67 4.26
C VAL A 196 -14.57 26.72 4.78
N ASN A 197 -14.90 25.69 3.99
CA ASN A 197 -15.83 24.63 4.37
C ASN A 197 -15.07 23.35 4.74
N ILE A 198 -14.72 23.22 6.01
CA ILE A 198 -13.96 22.08 6.56
C ILE A 198 -14.70 21.54 7.78
N GLY A 199 -14.72 20.22 7.92
CA GLY A 199 -15.31 19.57 9.10
C GLY A 199 -14.44 19.71 10.35
N THR A 200 -15.04 19.57 11.53
CA THR A 200 -14.30 19.43 12.78
C THR A 200 -13.64 18.05 12.88
N GLY A 201 -12.51 17.95 13.59
CA GLY A 201 -11.80 16.66 13.77
C GLY A 201 -10.29 16.80 13.63
N LEU A 202 -9.58 15.67 13.47
CA LEU A 202 -8.13 15.68 13.28
C LEU A 202 -7.78 16.05 11.83
N TRP A 203 -6.94 17.08 11.67
CA TRP A 203 -6.46 17.53 10.36
C TRP A 203 -4.96 17.79 10.39
N HIS A 204 -4.31 17.50 9.26
CA HIS A 204 -2.95 17.94 9.00
C HIS A 204 -3.02 19.26 8.23
N ILE A 205 -2.51 20.32 8.83
CA ILE A 205 -2.45 21.64 8.22
C ILE A 205 -1.06 21.84 7.65
N ARG A 206 -1.00 22.25 6.39
CA ARG A 206 0.23 22.58 5.68
C ARG A 206 0.18 24.01 5.20
N LEU A 207 1.09 24.85 5.66
CA LEU A 207 1.27 26.20 5.17
C LEU A 207 2.53 26.27 4.32
N ARG A 208 2.39 26.70 3.08
CA ARG A 208 3.49 26.83 2.12
C ARG A 208 3.52 28.24 1.54
N ALA A 209 4.72 28.76 1.28
CA ALA A 209 4.88 29.90 0.39
C ALA A 209 4.98 29.45 -1.08
N SER A 210 4.29 30.16 -1.96
CA SER A 210 4.36 29.92 -3.41
C SER A 210 5.73 30.32 -3.99
N GLU A 211 6.24 31.48 -3.57
CA GLU A 211 7.50 32.05 -4.07
C GLU A 211 8.74 31.69 -3.25
N ALA A 212 8.55 31.21 -2.02
CA ALA A 212 9.65 30.87 -1.12
C ALA A 212 9.68 29.37 -0.82
N ASP A 213 10.88 28.81 -0.68
CA ASP A 213 11.08 27.37 -0.49
C ASP A 213 11.03 26.99 1.00
N TRP A 214 9.98 27.43 1.69
CA TRP A 214 9.70 27.04 3.07
C TRP A 214 8.28 26.49 3.21
N GLN A 215 8.12 25.56 4.16
CA GLN A 215 6.85 24.93 4.46
C GLN A 215 6.76 24.68 5.97
N LEU A 216 5.57 24.91 6.52
CA LEU A 216 5.18 24.49 7.86
C LEU A 216 4.14 23.39 7.72
N ASP A 217 4.31 22.34 8.50
CA ASP A 217 3.29 21.34 8.70
C ASP A 217 2.87 21.39 10.17
N THR A 218 1.66 20.98 10.48
CA THR A 218 1.22 20.74 11.86
C THR A 218 0.04 19.80 11.87
N THR A 219 -0.18 19.12 12.98
CA THR A 219 -1.35 18.26 13.17
C THR A 219 -2.18 18.83 14.30
N VAL A 220 -3.45 19.09 14.03
CA VAL A 220 -4.32 19.76 14.99
C VAL A 220 -5.73 19.20 14.91
N THR A 221 -6.40 19.19 16.06
CA THR A 221 -7.83 18.92 16.14
C THR A 221 -8.59 20.22 15.91
N LEU A 222 -9.27 20.33 14.77
CA LEU A 222 -10.11 21.47 14.41
C LEU A 222 -11.42 21.48 15.19
N SER A 223 -11.64 22.60 15.90
CA SER A 223 -12.88 22.98 16.55
C SER A 223 -13.60 24.09 15.77
N ARG A 224 -14.86 24.37 16.12
CA ARG A 224 -15.72 25.32 15.40
C ARG A 224 -15.15 26.74 15.28
N ARG A 225 -14.47 27.21 16.33
CA ARG A 225 -13.72 28.47 16.38
C ARG A 225 -12.48 28.25 17.21
N GLN A 226 -11.31 28.55 16.66
CA GLN A 226 -10.06 28.43 17.39
C GLN A 226 -8.95 29.29 16.81
N THR A 227 -7.99 29.63 17.68
CA THR A 227 -6.76 30.30 17.30
C THR A 227 -5.60 29.34 17.54
N LEU A 228 -4.80 29.13 16.50
CA LEU A 228 -3.66 28.24 16.48
C LEU A 228 -2.39 29.05 16.24
N MET A 229 -1.32 28.70 16.93
CA MET A 229 0.00 29.26 16.66
C MET A 229 0.77 28.28 15.78
N LEU A 230 1.12 28.71 14.58
CA LEU A 230 1.92 27.95 13.64
C LEU A 230 3.37 28.41 13.79
N SER A 231 4.25 27.53 14.22
CA SER A 231 5.68 27.82 14.42
C SER A 231 6.52 26.69 13.87
N ALA A 232 7.65 27.03 13.24
CA ALA A 232 8.58 26.04 12.70
C ALA A 232 9.24 25.14 13.78
N ASP A 233 9.38 25.65 15.01
CA ASP A 233 10.05 24.93 16.12
C ASP A 233 9.14 23.91 16.81
N ASP A 234 7.82 24.17 16.83
CA ASP A 234 6.85 23.42 17.64
C ASP A 234 6.41 22.11 16.97
N ASN A 235 6.76 21.91 15.70
CA ASN A 235 6.29 20.79 14.89
C ASN A 235 7.05 19.47 15.14
N ARG A 236 7.75 19.33 16.27
CA ARG A 236 8.35 18.05 16.66
C ARG A 236 7.23 17.14 17.14
N ALA A 237 6.81 16.21 16.28
CA ALA A 237 6.00 15.07 16.67
C ALA A 237 6.59 14.39 17.94
N PRO A 238 5.76 13.83 18.83
CA PRO A 238 6.14 13.34 20.17
C PRO A 238 7.12 12.15 20.21
N GLU A 239 7.69 11.72 19.09
CA GLU A 239 8.51 10.52 18.98
C GLU A 239 9.88 10.61 19.70
N ALA A 240 10.32 11.81 20.08
CA ALA A 240 11.54 11.98 20.87
C ALA A 240 11.34 11.75 22.39
N ALA A 241 10.13 11.48 22.87
CA ALA A 241 9.84 11.25 24.30
C ALA A 241 9.72 9.77 24.70
N ALA A 242 9.92 8.82 23.78
CA ALA A 242 9.86 7.38 24.05
C ALA A 242 11.24 6.69 24.12
N ALA A 243 12.32 7.47 24.12
CA ALA A 243 13.68 6.96 24.26
C ALA A 243 14.40 7.69 25.40
N ASP A 244 13.93 7.48 26.63
CA ASP A 244 14.72 7.61 27.86
C ASP A 244 14.17 6.65 28.94
#